data_AF-A0A956UZ00-F1
#
_entry.id   AF-A0A956UZ00-F1
#
_cell.length_a   1.000
_cell.length_b   1.000
_cell.length_c   1.000
_cell.angle_alpha   90.00
_cell.angle_beta   90.00
_cell.angle_gamma   90.00
#
_symmetry.space_group_name_H-M   'P 1'
#
loop_
_entity.id
_entity.type
_entity.pdbx_description
1 polymer ?
#
loop_
_entity_poly.entity_id
_entity_poly.type
_entity_poly.pdbx_seq_one_letter_code
_entity_poly.pdbx_strand_id
1 'polypeptide(L)'
;MASETIQWLSDWQEALSQSRALKRPVLIDVWQDNCSGCERLANETFTDPEVVTAVNSRFIPVSLHMFRDRAVVRDWGLFWTPTVLFADRTGRIRYESVNYVPADTMLDVLDIGEARVAMRWKEMDTAIARLRDVEIRHPEGPLTAEAIYWRGMAEYFRGGNTPALAKAVWAEITERFPDSIWARRQP
;
A
#
# COMPACT_ATOMS: atom_id res chain seq x y z
N MET A 1 12.09 18.36 20.53
CA MET A 1 11.86 18.18 19.08
C MET A 1 10.37 17.93 18.93
N ALA A 2 9.66 18.68 18.09
CA ALA A 2 8.24 18.42 17.87
C ALA A 2 8.09 17.01 17.31
N SER A 3 7.14 16.23 17.83
CA SER A 3 6.76 14.96 17.21
C SER A 3 6.17 15.30 15.84
N GLU A 4 6.84 14.90 14.76
CA GLU A 4 6.31 15.07 13.42
C GLU A 4 5.05 14.20 13.29
N THR A 5 4.02 14.71 12.63
CA THR A 5 2.76 14.01 12.40
C THR A 5 2.52 13.88 10.90
N ILE A 6 1.69 12.92 10.49
CA ILE A 6 1.30 12.79 9.09
C ILE A 6 0.54 14.05 8.65
N GLN A 7 0.93 14.62 7.52
CA GLN A 7 0.36 15.85 6.97
C GLN A 7 -0.93 15.57 6.19
N TRP A 8 -1.96 15.06 6.88
CA TRP A 8 -3.23 14.65 6.26
C TRP A 8 -3.94 15.82 5.57
N LEU A 9 -4.23 15.64 4.28
CA LEU A 9 -5.22 16.44 3.57
C LEU A 9 -6.63 15.97 3.92
N SER A 10 -7.62 16.85 3.74
CA SER A 10 -9.05 16.53 3.88
C SER A 10 -9.84 16.69 2.58
N ASP A 11 -9.18 17.11 1.49
CA ASP A 11 -9.79 17.28 0.18
C ASP A 11 -9.18 16.31 -0.85
N TRP A 12 -10.04 15.48 -1.44
CA TRP A 12 -9.63 14.49 -2.44
C TRP A 12 -9.09 15.13 -3.72
N GLN A 13 -9.67 16.24 -4.16
CA GLN A 13 -9.31 16.87 -5.41
C GLN A 13 -7.93 17.56 -5.30
N GLU A 14 -7.65 18.14 -4.13
CA GLU A 14 -6.34 18.65 -3.76
C GLU A 14 -5.31 17.52 -3.72
N ALA A 15 -5.60 16.42 -3.02
CA ALA A 15 -4.70 15.27 -2.95
C ALA A 15 -4.36 14.72 -4.35
N LEU A 16 -5.36 14.61 -5.23
CA LEU A 16 -5.15 14.15 -6.61
C LEU A 16 -4.36 15.17 -7.45
N SER A 17 -4.55 16.46 -7.23
CA SER A 17 -3.76 17.53 -7.86
C SER A 17 -2.29 17.44 -7.44
N GLN A 18 -2.03 17.33 -6.14
CA GLN A 18 -0.67 17.18 -5.60
C GLN A 18 0.00 15.89 -6.08
N SER A 19 -0.73 14.78 -6.17
CA SER A 19 -0.23 13.51 -6.71
C SER A 19 0.25 13.66 -8.15
N ARG A 20 -0.49 14.39 -8.99
CA ARG A 20 -0.10 14.67 -10.37
C ARG A 20 1.15 15.54 -10.45
N ALA A 21 1.23 16.58 -9.62
CA ALA A 21 2.34 17.53 -9.61
C ALA A 21 3.64 16.91 -9.09
N LEU A 22 3.56 16.19 -7.96
CA LEU A 22 4.71 15.63 -7.25
C LEU A 22 5.05 14.21 -7.70
N LYS A 23 4.21 13.58 -8.54
CA LYS A 23 4.34 12.18 -9.00
C LYS A 23 4.46 11.20 -7.83
N ARG A 24 3.64 11.39 -6.80
CA ARG A 24 3.56 10.51 -5.63
C ARG A 24 2.21 9.81 -5.56
N PRO A 25 2.14 8.54 -5.13
CA PRO A 25 0.85 7.88 -4.89
C PRO A 25 0.02 8.62 -3.83
N VAL A 26 -1.30 8.51 -3.91
CA VAL A 26 -2.18 9.00 -2.84
C VAL A 26 -2.41 7.87 -1.85
N LEU A 27 -2.10 8.12 -0.58
CA LEU A 27 -2.47 7.26 0.54
C LEU A 27 -3.77 7.80 1.13
N ILE A 28 -4.79 6.96 1.21
CA ILE A 28 -6.13 7.36 1.62
C ILE A 28 -6.47 6.58 2.89
N ASP A 29 -6.68 7.28 3.99
CA ASP A 29 -7.30 6.74 5.20
C ASP A 29 -8.81 6.98 5.13
N VAL A 30 -9.61 5.90 5.12
CA VAL A 30 -11.07 6.00 5.18
C VAL A 30 -11.57 5.53 6.54
N TRP A 31 -12.20 6.45 7.26
CA TRP A 31 -12.65 6.26 8.65
C TRP A 31 -14.11 6.68 8.86
N GLN A 32 -14.64 6.42 10.06
CA GLN A 32 -15.94 6.91 10.50
C GLN A 32 -15.97 7.13 12.02
N ASP A 33 -16.94 7.89 12.51
CA ASP A 33 -17.18 8.05 13.95
C ASP A 33 -17.50 6.70 14.64
N ASN A 34 -17.21 6.59 15.94
CA ASN A 34 -17.47 5.39 16.76
C ASN A 34 -16.84 4.10 16.18
N CYS A 35 -15.63 4.22 15.64
CA CYS A 35 -14.89 3.14 15.00
C CYS A 35 -13.63 2.83 15.80
N SER A 36 -13.66 1.79 16.63
CA SER A 36 -12.51 1.41 17.47
C SER A 36 -11.26 1.07 16.65
N GLY A 37 -11.42 0.42 15.48
CA GLY A 37 -10.30 0.14 14.58
C GLY A 37 -9.68 1.40 13.99
N CYS A 38 -10.50 2.42 13.68
CA CYS A 38 -10.05 3.70 13.15
C CYS A 38 -9.28 4.49 14.21
N GLU A 39 -9.83 4.56 15.43
CA GLU A 39 -9.16 5.16 16.58
C GLU A 39 -7.82 4.48 16.87
N ARG A 40 -7.77 3.15 16.77
CA ARG A 40 -6.55 2.39 16.99
C ARG A 40 -5.49 2.65 15.92
N LEU A 41 -5.86 2.69 14.64
CA LEU A 41 -4.92 3.11 13.58
C LEU A 41 -4.41 4.53 13.82
N ALA A 42 -5.31 5.47 14.14
CA ALA A 42 -4.95 6.87 14.35
C ALA A 42 -4.00 7.07 15.54
N ASN A 43 -4.19 6.34 16.63
CA ASN A 43 -3.45 6.54 17.87
C ASN A 43 -2.19 5.67 18.02
N GLU A 44 -2.15 4.50 17.38
CA GLU A 44 -1.02 3.55 17.49
C GLU A 44 -0.18 3.49 16.21
N THR A 45 -0.82 3.40 15.05
CA THR A 45 -0.13 3.12 13.78
C THR A 45 0.32 4.40 13.08
N PHE A 46 -0.55 5.40 12.97
CA PHE A 46 -0.25 6.67 12.29
C PHE A 46 0.54 7.67 13.13
N THR A 47 0.79 7.36 14.40
CA THR A 47 1.67 8.10 15.31
C THR A 47 3.07 7.51 15.40
N ASP A 48 3.29 6.32 14.85
CA ASP A 48 4.60 5.68 14.83
C ASP A 48 5.59 6.51 13.98
N PRO A 49 6.78 6.85 14.48
CA PRO A 49 7.72 7.72 13.76
C PRO A 49 8.18 7.19 12.40
N GLU A 50 8.32 5.87 12.23
CA GLU A 50 8.74 5.28 10.96
C GLU A 50 7.60 5.35 9.94
N VAL A 51 6.36 5.10 10.39
CA VAL A 51 5.17 5.28 9.56
C VAL A 51 4.99 6.74 9.15
N VAL A 52 5.09 7.69 10.09
CA VAL A 52 5.00 9.13 9.79
C VAL A 52 6.03 9.53 8.73
N THR A 53 7.27 9.11 8.91
CA THR A 53 8.37 9.42 7.99
C THR A 53 8.12 8.82 6.60
N ALA A 54 7.72 7.55 6.54
CA ALA A 54 7.42 6.87 5.28
C ALA A 54 6.25 7.56 4.54
N VAL A 55 5.18 7.90 5.26
CA VAL A 55 4.00 8.54 4.68
C VAL A 55 4.33 9.92 4.12
N ASN A 56 4.91 10.80 4.93
CA ASN A 56 5.20 12.18 4.52
C ASN A 56 6.23 12.26 3.36
N SER A 57 7.18 11.31 3.30
CA SER A 57 8.23 11.33 2.27
C SER A 57 7.75 10.76 0.93
N ARG A 58 6.87 9.76 0.93
CA ARG A 58 6.56 8.96 -0.27
C ARG A 58 5.16 9.17 -0.82
N PHE A 59 4.22 9.67 -0.02
CA PHE A 59 2.82 9.72 -0.39
C PHE A 59 2.24 11.14 -0.35
N ILE A 60 1.07 11.28 -0.97
CA ILE A 60 0.13 12.36 -0.66
C ILE A 60 -0.92 11.77 0.29
N PRO A 61 -0.84 12.02 1.60
CA PRO A 61 -1.81 11.49 2.55
C PRO A 61 -3.11 12.29 2.56
N VAL A 62 -4.25 11.63 2.47
CA VAL A 62 -5.59 12.21 2.62
C VAL A 62 -6.42 11.33 3.56
N SER A 63 -7.11 11.95 4.51
CA SER A 63 -8.03 11.25 5.41
C SER A 63 -9.46 11.71 5.11
N LEU A 64 -10.33 10.75 4.79
CA LEU A 64 -11.70 10.98 4.35
C LEU A 64 -12.67 10.20 5.23
N HIS A 65 -13.77 10.83 5.59
CA HIS A 65 -14.82 10.22 6.36
C HIS A 65 -15.82 9.50 5.44
N MET A 66 -16.07 8.22 5.70
CA MET A 66 -16.89 7.32 4.87
C MET A 66 -18.26 7.91 4.48
N PHE A 67 -18.97 8.52 5.42
CA PHE A 67 -20.30 9.12 5.18
C PHE A 67 -20.31 10.61 4.82
N ARG A 68 -19.36 11.42 5.29
CA ARG A 68 -19.33 12.88 5.02
C ARG A 68 -18.75 13.17 3.64
N ASP A 69 -17.76 12.37 3.20
CA ASP A 69 -17.11 12.49 1.90
C ASP A 69 -17.70 11.53 0.86
N ARG A 70 -18.98 11.19 1.02
CA ARG A 70 -19.67 10.16 0.22
C ARG A 70 -19.60 10.39 -1.28
N ALA A 71 -19.55 11.65 -1.72
CA ALA A 71 -19.44 12.01 -3.13
C ALA A 71 -18.18 11.42 -3.80
N VAL A 72 -17.11 11.24 -3.03
CA VAL A 72 -15.85 10.63 -3.46
C VAL A 72 -15.83 9.15 -3.10
N VAL A 73 -16.08 8.83 -1.84
CA VAL A 73 -15.86 7.48 -1.29
C VAL A 73 -16.80 6.43 -1.88
N ARG A 74 -18.02 6.81 -2.28
CA ARG A 74 -19.02 5.87 -2.83
C ARG A 74 -18.50 5.11 -4.05
N ASP A 75 -17.73 5.78 -4.90
CA ASP A 75 -17.27 5.20 -6.16
C ASP A 75 -16.20 4.11 -5.96
N TRP A 76 -15.62 4.03 -4.75
CA TRP A 76 -14.69 2.97 -4.36
C TRP A 76 -15.39 1.72 -3.81
N GLY A 77 -16.71 1.77 -3.58
CA GLY A 77 -17.49 0.59 -3.20
C GLY A 77 -17.13 0.00 -1.82
N LEU A 78 -16.60 0.81 -0.91
CA LEU A 78 -16.16 0.36 0.40
C LEU A 78 -17.33 -0.10 1.27
N PHE A 79 -17.15 -1.24 1.93
CA PHE A 79 -18.14 -1.83 2.83
C PHE A 79 -17.76 -1.70 4.32
N TRP A 80 -16.48 -1.49 4.62
CA TRP A 80 -15.95 -1.58 5.98
C TRP A 80 -14.93 -0.46 6.26
N THR A 81 -14.73 -0.14 7.55
CA THR A 81 -13.71 0.79 8.05
C THR A 81 -13.01 0.22 9.30
N PRO A 82 -11.75 0.60 9.59
CA PRO A 82 -10.93 1.44 8.74
C PRO A 82 -10.50 0.71 7.46
N THR A 83 -10.27 1.47 6.40
CA THR A 83 -9.68 0.96 5.17
C THR A 83 -8.64 1.96 4.68
N VAL A 84 -7.44 1.46 4.40
CA VAL A 84 -6.34 2.23 3.84
C VAL A 84 -6.21 1.89 2.36
N LEU A 85 -6.33 2.89 1.49
CA LEU A 85 -6.27 2.71 0.03
C LEU A 85 -5.07 3.41 -0.57
N PHE A 86 -4.62 2.89 -1.70
CA PHE A 86 -3.54 3.47 -2.49
C PHE A 86 -4.07 3.76 -3.88
N ALA A 87 -4.10 5.04 -4.24
CA ALA A 87 -4.55 5.49 -5.55
C ALA A 87 -3.40 6.01 -6.40
N ASP A 88 -3.52 5.79 -7.71
CA ASP A 88 -2.65 6.46 -8.67
C ASP A 88 -3.13 7.88 -8.98
N ARG A 89 -2.32 8.65 -9.71
CA ARG A 89 -2.61 10.04 -10.12
C ARG A 89 -3.82 10.22 -11.07
N THR A 90 -4.45 9.11 -11.49
CA THR A 90 -5.72 9.10 -12.23
C THR A 90 -6.93 8.93 -11.30
N GLY A 91 -6.70 8.72 -10.00
CA GLY A 91 -7.73 8.51 -8.99
C GLY A 91 -8.19 7.06 -8.89
N ARG A 92 -7.50 6.12 -9.55
CA ARG A 92 -7.84 4.69 -9.50
C ARG A 92 -7.13 4.01 -8.33
N ILE A 93 -7.91 3.29 -7.52
CA ILE A 93 -7.39 2.46 -6.44
C ILE A 93 -6.61 1.27 -7.02
N ARG A 94 -5.39 1.04 -6.51
CA ARG A 94 -4.44 0.00 -6.96
C ARG A 94 -4.15 -1.04 -5.88
N TYR A 95 -4.36 -0.67 -4.63
CA TYR A 95 -4.21 -1.54 -3.48
C TYR A 95 -5.12 -1.08 -2.35
N GLU A 96 -5.57 -2.03 -1.54
CA GLU A 96 -6.47 -1.85 -0.42
C GLU A 96 -5.99 -2.72 0.74
N SER A 97 -5.83 -2.09 1.90
CA SER A 97 -5.59 -2.76 3.17
C SER A 97 -6.80 -2.53 4.06
N VAL A 98 -7.49 -3.61 4.42
CA VAL A 98 -8.70 -3.55 5.24
C VAL A 98 -8.37 -3.73 6.72
N ASN A 99 -9.15 -3.07 7.57
CA ASN A 99 -9.07 -3.15 9.02
C ASN A 99 -7.74 -2.62 9.60
N TYR A 100 -7.63 -2.66 10.92
CA TYR A 100 -6.41 -2.29 11.64
C TYR A 100 -5.25 -3.24 11.32
N VAL A 101 -4.05 -2.65 11.15
CA VAL A 101 -2.76 -3.35 11.21
C VAL A 101 -1.80 -2.56 12.12
N PRO A 102 -0.90 -3.22 12.87
CA PRO A 102 0.09 -2.55 13.71
C PRO A 102 1.13 -1.79 12.85
N ALA A 103 1.83 -0.83 13.46
CA ALA A 103 2.80 0.06 12.79
C ALA A 103 3.83 -0.69 11.93
N ASP A 104 4.43 -1.74 12.49
CA ASP A 104 5.42 -2.57 11.83
C ASP A 104 4.88 -3.22 10.54
N THR A 105 3.67 -3.79 10.57
CA THR A 105 3.00 -4.32 9.38
C THR A 105 2.51 -3.22 8.44
N MET A 106 2.20 -2.02 8.95
CA MET A 106 1.82 -0.88 8.10
C MET A 106 2.96 -0.46 7.17
N LEU A 107 4.22 -0.57 7.57
CA LEU A 107 5.36 -0.30 6.69
C LEU A 107 5.36 -1.21 5.45
N ASP A 108 5.05 -2.50 5.64
CA ASP A 108 4.91 -3.45 4.53
C ASP A 108 3.71 -3.10 3.63
N VAL A 109 2.59 -2.70 4.24
CA VAL A 109 1.40 -2.23 3.52
C VAL A 109 1.72 -1.00 2.66
N LEU A 110 2.50 -0.04 3.18
CA LEU A 110 2.97 1.13 2.44
C LEU A 110 3.86 0.72 1.26
N ASP A 111 4.80 -0.21 1.48
CA ASP A 111 5.70 -0.71 0.44
C ASP A 111 4.94 -1.43 -0.68
N ILE A 112 4.03 -2.34 -0.33
CA ILE A 112 3.18 -3.04 -1.32
C ILE A 112 2.30 -2.02 -2.04
N GLY A 113 1.63 -1.12 -1.31
CA GLY A 113 0.74 -0.12 -1.89
C GLY A 113 1.45 0.79 -2.90
N GLU A 114 2.65 1.29 -2.58
CA GLU A 114 3.47 2.05 -3.53
C GLU A 114 3.90 1.18 -4.72
N ALA A 115 4.37 -0.05 -4.49
CA ALA A 115 4.76 -0.94 -5.58
C ALA A 115 3.62 -1.19 -6.56
N ARG A 116 2.40 -1.39 -6.06
CA ARG A 116 1.20 -1.58 -6.87
C ARG A 116 0.88 -0.36 -7.74
N VAL A 117 1.11 0.86 -7.24
CA VAL A 117 0.97 2.09 -8.02
C VAL A 117 2.11 2.24 -9.03
N ALA A 118 3.36 2.04 -8.61
CA ALA A 118 4.55 2.09 -9.46
C ALA A 118 4.45 1.11 -10.65
N MET A 119 3.93 -0.10 -10.41
CA MET A 119 3.66 -1.07 -11.47
C MET A 119 2.72 -0.50 -12.55
N ARG A 120 1.70 0.26 -12.15
CA ARG A 120 0.78 0.92 -13.09
C ARG A 120 1.40 2.09 -13.82
N TRP A 121 2.42 2.72 -13.25
CA TRP A 121 3.22 3.76 -13.89
C TRP A 121 4.36 3.23 -14.74
N LYS A 122 4.49 1.90 -14.86
CA LYS A 122 5.58 1.21 -15.56
C LYS A 122 6.96 1.40 -14.92
N GLU A 123 6.99 1.72 -13.63
CA GLU A 123 8.21 1.94 -12.85
C GLU A 123 8.59 0.64 -12.13
N MET A 124 9.00 -0.39 -12.89
CA MET A 124 9.23 -1.72 -12.33
C MET A 124 10.37 -1.74 -11.31
N ASP A 125 11.44 -0.97 -11.52
CA ASP A 125 12.56 -0.93 -10.58
C ASP A 125 12.14 -0.38 -9.22
N THR A 126 11.32 0.67 -9.18
CA THR A 126 10.72 1.18 -7.94
C THR A 126 9.86 0.12 -7.27
N ALA A 127 8.99 -0.55 -8.04
CA ALA A 127 8.13 -1.60 -7.50
C ALA A 127 8.94 -2.76 -6.91
N ILE A 128 9.97 -3.24 -7.62
CA ILE A 128 10.85 -4.32 -7.16
C ILE A 128 11.60 -3.91 -5.89
N ALA A 129 12.12 -2.67 -5.82
CA ALA A 129 12.80 -2.17 -4.64
C ALA A 129 11.89 -2.19 -3.41
N ARG A 130 10.67 -1.66 -3.52
CA ARG A 130 9.67 -1.65 -2.43
C ARG A 130 9.28 -3.05 -1.98
N LEU A 131 9.05 -3.97 -2.92
CA LEU A 131 8.68 -5.34 -2.58
C LEU A 131 9.83 -6.09 -1.89
N ARG A 132 11.08 -5.80 -2.25
CA ARG A 132 12.25 -6.32 -1.52
C ARG A 132 12.39 -5.72 -0.12
N ASP A 133 12.03 -4.46 0.08
CA ASP A 133 12.07 -3.84 1.41
C ASP A 133 11.18 -4.62 2.40
N VAL A 134 10.00 -5.10 1.96
CA VAL A 134 9.14 -6.01 2.75
C VAL A 134 9.87 -7.30 3.11
N GLU A 135 10.50 -7.95 2.13
CA GLU A 135 11.19 -9.22 2.34
C GLU A 135 12.41 -9.10 3.26
N ILE A 136 13.08 -7.95 3.22
CA ILE A 136 14.22 -7.65 4.09
C ILE A 136 13.74 -7.36 5.51
N ARG A 137 12.69 -6.52 5.64
CA ARG A 137 12.13 -6.15 6.94
C ARG A 137 11.55 -7.35 7.65
N HIS A 138 10.71 -8.12 6.95
CA HIS A 138 10.05 -9.30 7.47
C HIS A 138 10.27 -10.52 6.57
N PRO A 139 11.38 -11.26 6.73
CA PRO A 139 11.66 -12.43 5.90
C PRO A 139 10.59 -13.52 5.99
N GLU A 140 9.91 -13.67 7.13
CA GLU A 140 8.84 -14.65 7.36
C GLU A 140 7.52 -13.97 7.77
N GLY A 141 7.34 -12.72 7.33
CA GLY A 141 6.19 -11.89 7.66
C GLY A 141 4.89 -12.33 6.96
N PRO A 142 3.74 -11.89 7.49
CA PRO A 142 2.42 -12.28 6.96
C PRO A 142 2.18 -11.77 5.53
N LEU A 143 2.82 -10.68 5.12
CA LEU A 143 2.69 -10.08 3.79
C LEU A 143 3.85 -10.43 2.85
N THR A 144 4.84 -11.18 3.32
CA THR A 144 6.06 -11.43 2.56
C THR A 144 5.82 -12.31 1.33
N ALA A 145 4.96 -13.33 1.46
CA ALA A 145 4.54 -14.14 0.33
C ALA A 145 3.79 -13.31 -0.74
N GLU A 146 3.01 -12.30 -0.33
CA GLU A 146 2.37 -11.35 -1.26
C GLU A 146 3.42 -10.49 -1.96
N ALA A 147 4.38 -9.96 -1.20
CA ALA A 147 5.43 -9.11 -1.75
C ALA A 147 6.27 -9.85 -2.80
N ILE A 148 6.69 -11.08 -2.51
CA ILE A 148 7.42 -11.94 -3.47
C ILE A 148 6.57 -12.22 -4.70
N TYR A 149 5.26 -12.47 -4.53
CA TYR A 149 4.37 -12.73 -5.67
C TYR A 149 4.32 -11.53 -6.62
N TRP A 150 4.09 -10.33 -6.08
CA TRP A 150 4.09 -9.12 -6.90
C TRP A 150 5.47 -8.79 -7.45
N ARG A 151 6.57 -9.16 -6.77
CA ARG A 151 7.94 -8.95 -7.27
C ARG A 151 8.17 -9.80 -8.51
N GLY A 152 7.71 -11.06 -8.51
CA GLY A 152 7.77 -11.91 -9.70
C GLY A 152 7.01 -11.30 -10.89
N MET A 153 5.82 -10.72 -10.66
CA MET A 153 5.09 -9.99 -11.70
C MET A 153 5.85 -8.74 -12.18
N ALA A 154 6.46 -7.98 -11.28
CA ALA A 154 7.23 -6.79 -11.65
C ALA A 154 8.47 -7.16 -12.47
N GLU A 155 9.19 -8.24 -12.10
CA GLU A 155 10.33 -8.78 -12.85
C GLU A 155 9.93 -9.28 -14.24
N TYR A 156 8.78 -9.96 -14.34
CA TYR A 156 8.21 -10.35 -15.64
C TYR A 156 8.03 -9.17 -16.58
N PHE A 157 7.38 -8.09 -16.12
CA PHE A 157 7.15 -6.90 -16.93
C PHE A 157 8.45 -6.15 -17.22
N ARG A 158 9.37 -6.09 -16.25
CA ARG A 158 10.70 -5.46 -16.43
C ARG A 158 11.50 -6.13 -17.54
N GLY A 159 11.47 -7.46 -17.59
CA GLY A 159 12.13 -8.25 -18.63
C GLY A 159 11.33 -8.41 -19.91
N GLY A 160 10.39 -7.53 -20.22
CA GLY A 160 9.67 -7.56 -21.50
C GLY A 160 8.69 -8.72 -21.62
N ASN A 161 7.98 -9.06 -20.55
CA ASN A 161 7.01 -10.15 -20.46
C ASN A 161 7.66 -11.55 -20.51
N THR A 162 8.77 -11.74 -19.79
CA THR A 162 9.53 -13.00 -19.78
C THR A 162 9.09 -13.90 -18.61
N PRO A 163 8.34 -15.02 -18.86
CA PRO A 163 7.80 -15.87 -17.79
C PRO A 163 8.86 -16.48 -16.87
N ALA A 164 10.05 -16.77 -17.41
CA ALA A 164 11.15 -17.36 -16.64
C ALA A 164 11.60 -16.47 -15.46
N LEU A 165 11.53 -15.14 -15.60
CA LEU A 165 11.89 -14.21 -14.53
C LEU A 165 10.90 -14.26 -13.37
N ALA A 166 9.60 -14.28 -13.66
CA ALA A 166 8.58 -14.48 -12.62
C ALA A 166 8.74 -15.83 -11.93
N LYS A 167 8.92 -16.91 -12.71
CA LYS A 167 9.05 -18.27 -12.18
C LYS A 167 10.26 -18.42 -11.25
N ALA A 168 11.38 -17.79 -11.58
CA ALA A 168 12.57 -17.80 -10.73
C ALA A 168 12.30 -17.17 -9.35
N VAL A 169 11.54 -16.07 -9.31
CA VAL A 169 11.15 -15.41 -8.07
C VAL A 169 10.12 -16.24 -7.28
N TRP A 170 9.09 -16.76 -7.96
CA TRP A 170 8.01 -17.48 -7.29
C TRP A 170 8.43 -18.85 -6.73
N ALA A 171 9.54 -19.43 -7.20
CA ALA A 171 10.15 -20.59 -6.57
C ALA A 171 10.42 -20.35 -5.07
N GLU A 172 10.76 -19.12 -4.68
CA GLU A 172 10.97 -18.73 -3.29
C GLU A 172 9.69 -18.84 -2.45
N ILE A 173 8.51 -18.57 -3.03
CA ILE A 173 7.22 -18.68 -2.32
C ILE A 173 6.92 -20.15 -2.01
N THR A 174 7.16 -21.04 -2.97
CA THR A 174 6.92 -22.48 -2.79
C THR A 174 7.85 -23.08 -1.74
N GLU A 175 9.08 -22.57 -1.64
CA GLU A 175 10.06 -23.02 -0.65
C GLU A 175 9.78 -22.46 0.75
N ARG A 176 9.56 -21.14 0.87
CA ARG A 176 9.45 -20.45 2.16
C ARG A 176 8.02 -20.41 2.71
N PHE A 177 7.03 -20.32 1.82
CA PHE A 177 5.62 -20.13 2.17
C PHE A 177 4.69 -21.15 1.47
N PRO A 178 4.96 -22.47 1.56
CA PRO A 178 4.24 -23.50 0.81
C PRO A 178 2.72 -23.50 1.09
N ASP A 179 2.32 -23.12 2.30
CA ASP A 179 0.91 -23.09 2.70
C ASP A 179 0.19 -21.77 2.41
N SER A 180 0.90 -20.75 1.92
CA SER A 180 0.29 -19.47 1.60
C SER A 180 -0.66 -19.56 0.40
N ILE A 181 -1.67 -18.69 0.37
CA ILE A 181 -2.53 -18.56 -0.82
C ILE A 181 -1.73 -18.16 -2.07
N TRP A 182 -0.59 -17.48 -1.88
CA TRP A 182 0.27 -17.02 -2.96
C TRP A 182 1.07 -18.14 -3.62
N ALA A 183 1.44 -19.19 -2.88
CA ALA A 183 2.00 -20.40 -3.48
C ALA A 183 0.99 -21.05 -4.46
N ARG A 184 -0.30 -21.01 -4.13
CA ARG A 184 -1.39 -21.59 -4.94
C ARG A 184 -1.86 -20.71 -6.10
N ARG A 185 -1.39 -19.47 -6.19
CA ARG A 185 -1.74 -18.49 -7.24
C ARG A 185 -0.78 -18.50 -8.42
N GLN A 186 0.33 -19.24 -8.32
CA GLN A 186 1.30 -19.34 -9.40
C GLN A 186 0.65 -20.02 -10.62
N PRO A 187 0.80 -19.47 -11.84
CA PRO A 187 0.24 -20.02 -13.07
C PRO A 187 0.96 -21.27 -13.58
#